data_AF-N1VT06-F1
#
_entry.id   AF-N1VT06-F1
#
_cell.length_a   1.000
_cell.length_b   1.000
_cell.length_c   1.000
_cell.angle_alpha   90.00
_cell.angle_beta   90.00
_cell.angle_gamma   90.00
#
_symmetry.space_group_name_H-M   'P 1'
#
loop_
_entity.id
_entity.type
_entity.pdbx_description
1 polymer ?
#
loop_
_entity_poly.entity_id
_entity_poly.type
_entity_poly.pdbx_seq_one_letter_code
_entity_poly.pdbx_strand_id
1 'polypeptide(L)'
;MVTSSTLLKEFSLQMKSKGLMILISIRMIIGWVGFLASLLTFGKPTFFIAIGIAVYFLGSSIYGRYQIKRIFISELRNGLVIPFLVMDFFVILIGFYSAILSYPKELTATPIQSSIFFSIFFLYQLYIGFFLHRRFSGIMGAIVILGYIGGIAIAHANGAEVMTEYQFTSQYPDRIVLSIEILKVILLLAKTICIVKLVSFLLDILENNNQTLADELNQRETSLLKNDRLVTLGNLAANVAHEINNPLAGIKSMNEFLLEEEISFLVGKIQSG
;
A
#
# COMPACT_ATOMS: atom_id res chain seq x y z
N MET A 1 -18.44 -20.95 5.64
CA MET A 1 -17.23 -20.86 6.48
C MET A 1 -16.21 -20.07 5.69
N VAL A 2 -16.04 -18.77 6.00
CA VAL A 2 -15.05 -17.92 5.32
C VAL A 2 -13.70 -18.39 5.84
N THR A 3 -12.93 -19.06 4.99
CA THR A 3 -11.61 -19.57 5.39
C THR A 3 -10.67 -18.38 5.64
N SER A 4 -9.78 -18.48 6.63
CA SER A 4 -8.78 -17.46 6.96
C SER A 4 -8.03 -16.93 5.70
N SER A 5 -7.79 -17.81 4.72
CA SER A 5 -7.19 -17.46 3.43
C SER A 5 -8.01 -16.49 2.56
N THR A 6 -9.35 -16.52 2.64
CA THR A 6 -10.22 -15.59 1.90
C THR A 6 -10.25 -14.19 2.51
N LEU A 7 -10.29 -14.08 3.84
CA LEU A 7 -10.21 -12.81 4.57
C LEU A 7 -8.85 -12.12 4.36
N LEU A 8 -7.75 -12.87 4.42
CA LEU A 8 -6.40 -12.36 4.14
C LEU A 8 -6.26 -11.84 2.70
N LYS A 9 -6.87 -12.53 1.74
CA LYS A 9 -6.88 -12.11 0.34
C LYS A 9 -7.68 -10.81 0.15
N GLU A 10 -8.83 -10.67 0.81
CA GLU A 10 -9.62 -9.44 0.78
C GLU A 10 -8.88 -8.25 1.40
N PHE A 11 -8.23 -8.45 2.55
CA PHE A 11 -7.45 -7.40 3.20
C PHE A 11 -6.27 -6.95 2.32
N SER A 12 -5.54 -7.89 1.71
CA SER A 12 -4.47 -7.59 0.75
C SER A 12 -4.96 -6.79 -0.45
N LEU A 13 -6.12 -7.17 -1.02
CA LEU A 13 -6.74 -6.45 -2.13
C LEU A 13 -7.18 -5.04 -1.73
N GLN A 14 -7.73 -4.88 -0.53
CA GLN A 14 -8.15 -3.58 0.00
C GLN A 14 -6.96 -2.65 0.20
N MET A 15 -5.85 -3.16 0.75
CA MET A 15 -4.61 -2.41 0.89
C MET A 15 -4.03 -1.97 -0.47
N LYS A 16 -4.01 -2.87 -1.47
CA LYS A 16 -3.56 -2.53 -2.82
C LYS A 16 -4.42 -1.44 -3.48
N SER A 17 -5.74 -1.55 -3.36
CA SER A 17 -6.67 -0.55 -3.90
C SER A 17 -6.47 0.83 -3.25
N LYS A 18 -6.39 0.89 -1.91
CA LYS A 18 -6.12 2.13 -1.19
C LYS A 18 -4.75 2.71 -1.55
N GLY A 19 -3.72 1.87 -1.64
CA GLY A 19 -2.37 2.28 -2.06
C GLY A 19 -2.36 2.89 -3.47
N LEU A 20 -3.09 2.29 -4.40
CA LEU A 20 -3.22 2.82 -5.76
C LEU A 20 -4.01 4.13 -5.83
N MET A 21 -5.05 4.28 -5.01
CA MET A 21 -5.79 5.55 -4.88
C MET A 21 -4.90 6.66 -4.33
N ILE A 22 -4.03 6.36 -3.36
CA ILE A 22 -3.01 7.29 -2.86
C ILE A 22 -2.05 7.67 -3.98
N LEU A 23 -1.58 6.67 -4.75
CA LEU A 23 -0.68 6.86 -5.89
C LEU A 23 -1.28 7.82 -6.94
N ILE A 24 -2.56 7.65 -7.31
CA ILE A 24 -3.25 8.59 -8.20
C ILE A 24 -3.40 9.98 -7.58
N SER A 25 -3.70 10.07 -6.28
CA SER A 25 -3.84 11.36 -5.60
C SER A 25 -2.53 12.16 -5.64
N ILE A 26 -1.39 11.49 -5.43
CA ILE A 26 -0.06 12.13 -5.52
C ILE A 26 0.21 12.61 -6.96
N ARG A 27 -0.10 11.82 -7.99
CA ARG A 27 0.03 12.24 -9.39
C ARG A 27 -0.81 13.47 -9.69
N MET A 28 -2.02 13.55 -9.14
CA MET A 28 -2.88 14.72 -9.29
C MET A 28 -2.24 15.97 -8.68
N ILE A 29 -1.60 15.84 -7.52
CA ILE A 29 -0.84 16.93 -6.89
C ILE A 29 0.33 17.36 -7.80
N ILE A 30 1.10 16.42 -8.36
CA ILE A 30 2.18 16.72 -9.30
C ILE A 30 1.63 17.47 -10.55
N GLY A 31 0.48 17.04 -11.06
CA GLY A 31 -0.20 17.71 -12.16
C GLY A 31 -0.60 19.15 -11.83
N TRP A 32 -1.12 19.40 -10.63
CA TRP A 32 -1.45 20.75 -10.15
C TRP A 32 -0.22 21.62 -9.93
N VAL A 33 0.87 21.06 -9.39
CA VAL A 33 2.15 21.77 -9.27
C VAL A 33 2.69 22.14 -10.65
N GLY A 34 2.61 21.22 -11.63
CA GLY A 34 2.98 21.50 -13.03
C GLY A 34 2.12 22.59 -13.66
N PHE A 35 0.80 22.56 -13.41
CA PHE A 35 -0.12 23.60 -13.89
C PHE A 35 0.22 24.98 -13.29
N LEU A 36 0.43 25.05 -11.97
CA LEU A 36 0.83 26.29 -11.31
C LEU A 36 2.20 26.78 -11.83
N ALA A 37 3.16 25.88 -12.01
CA ALA A 37 4.45 26.20 -12.60
C ALA A 37 4.31 26.76 -14.02
N SER A 38 3.37 26.23 -14.82
CA SER A 38 3.10 26.76 -16.17
C SER A 38 2.53 28.18 -16.14
N LEU A 39 1.68 28.51 -15.17
CA LEU A 39 1.18 29.88 -14.99
C LEU A 39 2.31 30.83 -14.61
N LEU A 40 3.22 30.40 -13.74
CA LEU A 40 4.38 31.19 -13.31
C LEU A 40 5.45 31.35 -14.40
N THR A 41 5.49 30.44 -15.39
CA THR A 41 6.42 30.49 -16.52
C THR A 41 5.79 31.03 -17.80
N PHE A 42 4.61 31.66 -17.72
CA PHE A 42 3.96 32.27 -18.87
C PHE A 42 4.91 33.23 -19.60
N GLY A 43 5.05 33.04 -20.92
CA GLY A 43 5.98 33.80 -21.75
C GLY A 43 7.42 33.29 -21.79
N LYS A 44 7.79 32.26 -21.02
CA LYS A 44 9.10 31.60 -21.10
C LYS A 44 9.06 30.39 -22.05
N PRO A 45 10.19 29.97 -22.66
CA PRO A 45 10.23 28.78 -23.53
C PRO A 45 9.72 27.50 -22.85
N THR A 46 9.85 27.41 -21.53
CA THR A 46 9.40 26.27 -20.71
C THR A 46 7.90 26.17 -20.51
N PHE A 47 7.13 27.19 -20.93
CA PHE A 47 5.68 27.24 -20.76
C PHE A 47 4.98 26.01 -21.34
N PHE A 48 5.24 25.70 -22.63
CA PHE A 48 4.59 24.59 -23.33
C PHE A 48 4.98 23.23 -22.72
N ILE A 49 6.21 23.11 -22.24
CA ILE A 49 6.70 21.90 -21.59
C ILE A 49 5.99 21.69 -20.24
N ALA A 50 5.88 22.74 -19.43
CA ALA A 50 5.18 22.69 -18.15
C ALA A 50 3.69 22.33 -18.34
N ILE A 51 3.03 22.90 -19.35
CA ILE A 51 1.66 22.52 -19.73
C ILE A 51 1.58 21.06 -20.14
N GLY A 52 2.49 20.58 -21.01
CA GLY A 52 2.50 19.20 -21.47
C GLY A 52 2.61 18.20 -20.31
N ILE A 53 3.52 18.47 -19.36
CA ILE A 53 3.67 17.67 -18.14
C ILE A 53 2.36 17.72 -17.31
N ALA A 54 1.81 18.91 -17.09
CA ALA A 54 0.58 19.09 -16.30
C ALA A 54 -0.61 18.33 -16.90
N VAL A 55 -0.84 18.47 -18.21
CA VAL A 55 -1.91 17.80 -18.94
C VAL A 55 -1.72 16.28 -18.90
N TYR A 56 -0.49 15.80 -19.09
CA TYR A 56 -0.18 14.38 -18.96
C TYR A 56 -0.54 13.86 -17.55
N PHE A 57 -0.03 14.49 -16.48
CA PHE A 57 -0.27 14.02 -15.12
C PHE A 57 -1.75 14.10 -14.71
N LEU A 58 -2.46 15.17 -15.07
CA LEU A 58 -3.89 15.30 -14.78
C LEU A 58 -4.73 14.30 -15.58
N GLY A 59 -4.51 14.23 -16.90
CA GLY A 59 -5.26 13.33 -17.78
C GLY A 59 -5.04 11.85 -17.43
N SER A 60 -3.78 11.46 -17.21
CA SER A 60 -3.43 10.11 -16.79
C SER A 60 -3.97 9.76 -15.40
N SER A 61 -4.04 10.73 -14.47
CA SER A 61 -4.65 10.52 -13.14
C SER A 61 -6.16 10.33 -13.20
N ILE A 62 -6.86 11.13 -14.02
CA ILE A 62 -8.30 11.00 -14.24
C ILE A 62 -8.60 9.64 -14.88
N TYR A 63 -7.82 9.26 -15.90
CA TYR A 63 -7.92 7.96 -16.56
C TYR A 63 -7.66 6.81 -15.59
N GLY A 64 -6.61 6.90 -14.77
CA GLY A 64 -6.31 5.90 -13.72
C GLY A 64 -7.47 5.74 -12.74
N ARG A 65 -8.07 6.86 -12.29
CA ARG A 65 -9.22 6.83 -11.37
C ARG A 65 -10.44 6.18 -11.99
N TYR A 66 -10.67 6.41 -13.28
CA TYR A 66 -11.75 5.79 -14.03
C TYR A 66 -11.52 4.27 -14.19
N GLN A 67 -10.30 3.86 -14.53
CA GLN A 67 -9.94 2.45 -14.69
C GLN A 67 -10.06 1.64 -13.40
N ILE A 68 -9.69 2.21 -12.24
CA ILE A 68 -9.88 1.55 -10.93
C ILE A 68 -11.36 1.33 -10.62
N LYS A 69 -12.23 2.27 -10.99
CA LYS A 69 -13.68 2.10 -10.79
C LYS A 69 -14.28 1.03 -11.72
N ARG A 70 -13.69 0.84 -12.90
CA ARG A 70 -14.21 -0.05 -13.94
C ARG A 70 -13.68 -1.49 -13.83
N ILE A 71 -12.43 -1.68 -13.44
CA ILE A 71 -11.79 -3.00 -13.33
C ILE A 71 -11.97 -3.53 -11.91
N PHE A 72 -12.52 -4.73 -11.79
CA PHE A 72 -12.61 -5.45 -10.51
C PHE A 72 -11.19 -5.59 -9.92
N ILE A 73 -11.01 -5.08 -8.70
CA ILE A 73 -9.71 -4.94 -7.99
C ILE A 73 -8.89 -6.25 -7.97
N SER A 74 -9.53 -7.40 -8.13
CA SER A 74 -8.90 -8.73 -8.16
C SER A 74 -7.90 -8.93 -9.31
N GLU A 75 -8.02 -8.19 -10.42
CA GLU A 75 -7.13 -8.34 -11.59
C GLU A 75 -6.08 -7.22 -11.75
N LEU A 76 -6.04 -6.23 -10.86
CA LEU A 76 -4.98 -5.22 -10.89
C LEU A 76 -3.64 -5.81 -10.42
N ARG A 77 -3.04 -6.57 -11.33
CA ARG A 77 -1.71 -7.15 -11.25
C ARG A 77 -0.70 -6.00 -11.22
N ASN A 78 0.33 -6.13 -10.37
CA ASN A 78 1.47 -5.19 -10.28
C ASN A 78 2.05 -4.81 -11.66
N GLY A 79 1.86 -5.67 -12.68
CA GLY A 79 2.27 -5.43 -14.05
C GLY A 79 1.64 -4.22 -14.76
N LEU A 80 0.51 -3.66 -14.30
CA LEU A 80 -0.04 -2.43 -14.90
C LEU A 80 0.48 -1.14 -14.25
N VAL A 81 0.84 -1.19 -12.97
CA VAL A 81 1.30 0.00 -12.22
C VAL A 81 2.74 0.34 -12.57
N ILE A 82 3.61 -0.67 -12.67
CA ILE A 82 5.03 -0.49 -13.03
C ILE A 82 5.23 0.26 -14.36
N PRO A 83 4.63 -0.14 -15.50
CA PRO A 83 4.82 0.58 -16.75
C PRO A 83 4.30 2.01 -16.69
N PHE A 84 3.25 2.26 -15.90
CA PHE A 84 2.71 3.59 -15.68
C PHE A 84 3.68 4.49 -14.90
N LEU A 85 4.36 3.95 -13.89
CA LEU A 85 5.43 4.62 -13.15
C LEU A 85 6.63 4.92 -14.05
N VAL A 86 7.03 3.96 -14.88
CA VAL A 86 8.15 4.12 -15.81
C VAL A 86 7.83 5.19 -16.87
N MET A 87 6.59 5.20 -17.39
CA MET A 87 6.14 6.23 -18.34
C MET A 87 6.19 7.62 -17.72
N ASP A 88 5.75 7.78 -16.47
CA ASP A 88 5.86 9.06 -15.76
C ASP A 88 7.29 9.57 -15.67
N PHE A 89 8.23 8.69 -15.35
CA PHE A 89 9.64 9.05 -15.31
C PHE A 89 10.11 9.56 -16.67
N PHE A 90 9.78 8.85 -17.75
CA PHE A 90 10.15 9.29 -19.10
C PHE A 90 9.54 10.64 -19.46
N VAL A 91 8.28 10.89 -19.11
CA VAL A 91 7.65 12.20 -19.35
C VAL A 91 8.37 13.31 -18.59
N ILE A 92 8.71 13.09 -17.31
CA ILE A 92 9.47 14.06 -16.50
C ILE A 92 10.86 14.28 -17.11
N LEU A 93 11.55 13.20 -17.50
CA LEU A 93 12.91 13.25 -18.04
C LEU A 93 12.96 13.96 -19.40
N ILE A 94 12.05 13.61 -20.31
CA ILE A 94 11.91 14.26 -21.62
C ILE A 94 11.56 15.73 -21.42
N GLY A 95 10.64 16.05 -20.51
CA GLY A 95 10.30 17.43 -20.18
C GLY A 95 11.50 18.22 -19.66
N PHE A 96 12.31 17.62 -18.79
CA PHE A 96 13.53 18.23 -18.25
C PHE A 96 14.57 18.50 -19.34
N TYR A 97 14.87 17.51 -20.21
CA TYR A 97 15.83 17.71 -21.30
C TYR A 97 15.32 18.66 -22.36
N SER A 98 14.04 18.59 -22.70
CA SER A 98 13.41 19.54 -23.62
C SER A 98 13.48 20.97 -23.06
N ALA A 99 13.34 21.13 -21.74
CA ALA A 99 13.45 22.44 -21.10
C ALA A 99 14.85 23.01 -21.26
N ILE A 100 15.90 22.20 -21.05
CA ILE A 100 17.30 22.61 -21.26
C ILE A 100 17.53 23.03 -22.71
N LEU A 101 17.04 22.24 -23.68
CA LEU A 101 17.24 22.48 -25.11
C LEU A 101 16.42 23.66 -25.66
N SER A 102 15.34 24.05 -24.98
CA SER A 102 14.48 25.15 -25.44
C SER A 102 15.01 26.54 -25.08
N TYR A 103 15.98 26.64 -24.16
CA TYR A 103 16.63 27.92 -23.86
C TYR A 103 17.74 28.24 -24.87
N PRO A 104 17.93 29.53 -25.21
CA PRO A 104 19.10 29.94 -25.98
C PRO A 104 20.39 29.61 -25.21
N LYS A 105 21.51 29.45 -25.92
CA LYS A 105 22.78 28.94 -25.37
C LYS A 105 23.21 29.60 -24.05
N GLU A 106 23.07 30.93 -23.98
CA GLU A 106 23.43 31.78 -22.82
C GLU A 106 22.52 31.60 -21.58
N LEU A 107 21.41 30.87 -21.71
CA LEU A 107 20.42 30.66 -20.63
C LEU A 107 20.16 29.17 -20.38
N THR A 108 21.02 28.29 -20.90
CA THR A 108 20.86 26.83 -20.82
C THR A 108 20.93 26.29 -19.39
N ALA A 109 21.57 27.01 -18.46
CA ALA A 109 21.64 26.63 -17.05
C ALA A 109 20.34 26.93 -16.27
N THR A 110 19.47 27.81 -16.79
CA THR A 110 18.26 28.27 -16.08
C THR A 110 17.34 27.14 -15.59
N PRO A 111 17.03 26.10 -16.38
CA PRO A 111 16.19 24.99 -15.92
C PRO A 111 16.80 24.16 -14.79
N ILE A 112 18.13 24.07 -14.73
CA ILE A 112 18.87 23.33 -13.71
C ILE A 112 18.93 24.15 -12.41
N GLN A 113 19.20 25.44 -12.54
CA GLN A 113 19.18 26.38 -11.42
C GLN A 113 17.78 26.47 -10.80
N SER A 114 16.73 26.43 -11.64
CA SER A 114 15.36 26.40 -11.17
C SER A 114 15.08 25.14 -10.35
N SER A 115 14.70 25.33 -9.08
CA SER A 115 14.34 24.22 -8.19
C SER A 115 13.10 23.44 -8.65
N ILE A 116 12.37 23.87 -9.68
CA ILE A 116 11.12 23.24 -10.12
C ILE A 116 11.36 21.78 -10.55
N PHE A 117 12.29 21.52 -11.47
CA PHE A 117 12.55 20.16 -11.95
C PHE A 117 13.14 19.28 -10.85
N PHE A 118 14.04 19.84 -10.03
CA PHE A 118 14.56 19.15 -8.86
C PHE A 118 13.43 18.74 -7.89
N SER A 119 12.50 19.65 -7.59
CA SER A 119 11.33 19.36 -6.76
C SER A 119 10.42 18.30 -7.38
N ILE A 120 10.24 18.29 -8.70
CA ILE A 120 9.46 17.25 -9.41
C ILE A 120 10.16 15.90 -9.31
N PHE A 121 11.46 15.80 -9.60
CA PHE A 121 12.23 14.55 -9.45
C PHE A 121 12.22 14.07 -7.99
N PHE A 122 12.35 15.00 -7.05
CA PHE A 122 12.24 14.71 -5.63
C PHE A 122 10.86 14.15 -5.31
N LEU A 123 9.77 14.81 -5.66
CA LEU A 123 8.40 14.32 -5.43
C LEU A 123 8.17 12.96 -6.10
N TYR A 124 8.68 12.77 -7.31
CA TYR A 124 8.60 11.51 -8.05
C TYR A 124 9.31 10.36 -7.32
N GLN A 125 10.49 10.58 -6.74
CA GLN A 125 11.15 9.54 -5.92
C GLN A 125 10.32 9.18 -4.68
N LEU A 126 9.73 10.16 -4.00
CA LEU A 126 8.85 9.92 -2.84
C LEU A 126 7.64 9.08 -3.25
N TYR A 127 7.05 9.46 -4.37
CA TYR A 127 5.94 8.79 -5.03
C TYR A 127 6.24 7.32 -5.34
N ILE A 128 7.41 6.99 -5.92
CA ILE A 128 7.80 5.59 -6.16
C ILE A 128 7.93 4.80 -4.85
N GLY A 129 8.37 5.44 -3.76
CA GLY A 129 8.47 4.81 -2.44
C GLY A 129 7.14 4.20 -1.97
N PHE A 130 6.00 4.83 -2.30
CA PHE A 130 4.68 4.30 -1.95
C PHE A 130 4.26 3.06 -2.72
N PHE A 131 4.97 2.68 -3.79
CA PHE A 131 4.73 1.42 -4.51
C PHE A 131 5.15 0.18 -3.70
N LEU A 132 5.75 0.36 -2.51
CA LEU A 132 6.12 -0.69 -1.54
C LEU A 132 6.96 -1.83 -2.14
N HIS A 133 7.69 -1.56 -3.23
CA HIS A 133 8.55 -2.56 -3.86
C HIS A 133 10.01 -2.15 -3.74
N ARG A 134 10.71 -2.73 -2.77
CA ARG A 134 12.10 -2.37 -2.40
C ARG A 134 13.06 -2.28 -3.59
N ARG A 135 13.15 -3.34 -4.41
CA ARG A 135 14.07 -3.41 -5.56
C ARG A 135 13.77 -2.33 -6.60
N PHE A 136 12.50 -2.21 -6.99
CA PHE A 136 12.02 -1.22 -7.94
C PHE A 136 12.30 0.21 -7.46
N SER A 137 12.03 0.53 -6.19
CA SER A 137 12.31 1.86 -5.63
C SER A 137 13.80 2.21 -5.65
N GLY A 138 14.68 1.24 -5.36
CA GLY A 138 16.13 1.45 -5.44
C GLY A 138 16.61 1.68 -6.86
N ILE A 139 16.16 0.84 -7.81
CA ILE A 139 16.51 0.96 -9.23
C ILE A 139 16.04 2.28 -9.81
N MET A 140 14.76 2.63 -9.62
CA MET A 140 14.22 3.89 -10.13
C MET A 140 14.86 5.11 -9.46
N GLY A 141 15.18 5.03 -8.17
CA GLY A 141 15.93 6.09 -7.48
C GLY A 141 17.30 6.34 -8.12
N ALA A 142 18.04 5.28 -8.43
CA ALA A 142 19.32 5.37 -9.15
C ALA A 142 19.15 5.93 -10.57
N ILE A 143 18.13 5.48 -11.31
CA ILE A 143 17.81 5.98 -12.66
C ILE A 143 17.49 7.48 -12.63
N VAL A 144 16.73 7.95 -11.63
CA VAL A 144 16.44 9.38 -11.45
C VAL A 144 17.70 10.20 -11.22
N ILE A 145 18.61 9.71 -10.36
CA ILE A 145 19.89 10.37 -10.09
C ILE A 145 20.73 10.46 -11.37
N LEU A 146 20.85 9.36 -12.12
CA LEU A 146 21.56 9.34 -13.40
C LEU A 146 20.92 10.26 -14.44
N GLY A 147 19.59 10.30 -14.52
CA GLY A 147 18.86 11.20 -15.40
C GLY A 147 19.12 12.68 -15.07
N TYR A 148 19.17 13.02 -13.78
CA TYR A 148 19.49 14.37 -13.32
C TYR A 148 20.93 14.77 -13.67
N ILE A 149 21.91 13.90 -13.38
CA ILE A 149 23.32 14.10 -13.76
C ILE A 149 23.46 14.23 -15.29
N GLY A 150 22.74 13.41 -16.05
CA GLY A 150 22.69 13.51 -17.51
C GLY A 150 22.19 14.88 -18.00
N GLY A 151 21.24 15.50 -17.31
CA GLY A 151 20.80 16.86 -17.63
C GLY A 151 21.88 17.91 -17.41
N ILE A 152 22.65 17.79 -16.33
CA ILE A 152 23.83 18.66 -16.09
C ILE A 152 24.85 18.49 -17.21
N ALA A 153 25.14 17.25 -17.61
CA ALA A 153 26.06 16.96 -18.71
C ALA A 153 25.57 17.54 -20.05
N ILE A 154 24.27 17.44 -20.35
CA ILE A 154 23.66 18.02 -21.55
C ILE A 154 23.71 19.55 -21.52
N ALA A 155 23.45 20.19 -20.38
CA ALA A 155 23.54 21.64 -20.27
C ALA A 155 24.98 22.13 -20.49
N HIS A 156 25.97 21.44 -19.90
CA HIS A 156 27.38 21.72 -20.15
C HIS A 156 27.75 21.56 -21.63
N ALA A 157 27.29 20.48 -22.29
CA ALA A 157 27.52 20.28 -23.72
C ALA A 157 26.87 21.35 -24.62
N ASN A 158 25.82 22.02 -24.14
CA ASN A 158 25.15 23.11 -24.84
C ASN A 158 25.76 24.50 -24.56
N GLY A 159 26.85 24.57 -23.79
CA GLY A 159 27.63 25.80 -23.59
C GLY A 159 27.55 26.39 -22.19
N ALA A 160 26.84 25.76 -21.25
CA ALA A 160 26.78 26.26 -19.88
C ALA A 160 28.15 26.17 -19.18
N GLU A 161 28.66 27.30 -18.68
CA GLU A 161 29.94 27.34 -17.97
C GLU A 161 29.79 26.74 -16.56
N VAL A 162 30.67 25.80 -16.18
CA VAL A 162 30.70 25.25 -14.80
C VAL A 162 31.67 26.07 -13.95
N MET A 163 31.14 26.72 -12.91
CA MET A 163 31.96 27.39 -11.91
C MET A 163 32.11 26.53 -10.65
N THR A 164 33.36 26.32 -10.23
CA THR A 164 33.72 25.64 -8.98
C THR A 164 33.80 26.60 -7.79
N GLU A 165 33.97 27.90 -8.03
CA GLU A 165 34.06 28.89 -6.97
C GLU A 165 32.67 29.32 -6.49
N TYR A 166 32.49 29.29 -5.16
CA TYR A 166 31.31 29.84 -4.51
C TYR A 166 31.47 31.36 -4.40
N GLN A 167 31.06 32.09 -5.42
CA GLN A 167 31.00 33.55 -5.36
C GLN A 167 29.61 33.97 -4.86
N PHE A 168 29.56 34.85 -3.85
CA PHE A 168 28.33 35.46 -3.33
C PHE A 168 27.66 36.44 -4.32
N THR A 169 28.12 36.49 -5.57
CA THR A 169 27.55 37.32 -6.63
C THR A 169 26.25 36.72 -7.15
N SER A 170 25.36 37.56 -7.67
CA SER A 170 24.10 37.16 -8.29
C SER A 170 24.28 35.99 -9.26
N GLN A 171 23.44 34.95 -9.14
CA GLN A 171 23.44 33.80 -10.04
C GLN A 171 23.19 34.27 -11.47
N TYR A 172 24.23 34.21 -12.32
CA TYR A 172 24.06 34.48 -13.73
C TYR A 172 23.38 33.27 -14.38
N PRO A 173 22.41 33.49 -15.28
CA PRO A 173 21.61 32.42 -15.86
C PRO A 173 22.38 31.48 -16.82
N ASP A 174 23.65 31.79 -17.13
CA ASP A 174 24.52 30.97 -17.99
C ASP A 174 25.44 30.01 -17.22
N ARG A 175 25.52 30.12 -15.89
CA ARG A 175 26.56 29.46 -15.10
C ARG A 175 26.00 28.40 -14.17
N ILE A 176 26.56 27.19 -14.21
CA ILE A 176 26.18 26.11 -13.30
C ILE A 176 27.07 26.18 -12.06
N VAL A 177 26.44 26.41 -10.89
CA VAL A 177 27.13 26.40 -9.59
C VAL A 177 27.28 24.95 -9.12
N LEU A 178 28.46 24.38 -9.35
CA LEU A 178 28.73 22.96 -9.13
C LEU A 178 28.43 22.53 -7.67
N SER A 179 28.75 23.37 -6.69
CA SER A 179 28.51 23.09 -5.27
C SER A 179 27.03 22.86 -4.94
N ILE A 180 26.13 23.67 -5.52
CA ILE A 180 24.67 23.53 -5.29
C ILE A 180 24.14 22.27 -5.99
N GLU A 181 24.64 21.99 -7.20
CA GLU A 181 24.20 20.80 -7.94
C GLU A 181 24.70 19.50 -7.31
N ILE A 182 25.93 19.46 -6.77
CA ILE A 182 26.40 18.33 -5.96
C ILE A 182 25.50 18.13 -4.74
N LEU A 183 25.15 19.21 -4.04
CA LEU A 183 24.27 19.12 -2.87
C LEU A 183 22.90 18.52 -3.24
N LYS A 184 22.31 18.93 -4.37
CA LYS A 184 21.06 18.35 -4.89
C LYS A 184 21.20 16.85 -5.18
N VAL A 185 22.29 16.42 -5.81
CA VAL A 185 22.56 15.01 -6.10
C VAL A 185 22.71 14.20 -4.81
N ILE A 186 23.47 14.70 -3.83
CA ILE A 186 23.61 14.08 -2.51
C ILE A 186 22.24 13.94 -1.83
N LEU A 187 21.40 14.97 -1.92
CA LEU A 187 20.05 14.96 -1.35
C LEU A 187 19.17 13.89 -2.01
N LEU A 188 19.20 13.75 -3.34
CA LEU A 188 18.48 12.68 -4.06
C LEU A 188 18.97 11.28 -3.66
N LEU A 189 20.28 11.12 -3.46
CA LEU A 189 20.88 9.85 -3.03
C LEU A 189 20.48 9.51 -1.59
N ALA A 190 20.64 10.44 -0.65
CA ALA A 190 20.26 10.26 0.75
C ALA A 190 18.77 9.93 0.88
N LYS A 191 17.93 10.63 0.12
CA LYS A 191 16.49 10.37 0.06
C LYS A 191 16.17 8.97 -0.46
N THR A 192 16.83 8.53 -1.52
CA THR A 192 16.64 7.18 -2.09
C THR A 192 16.96 6.11 -1.04
N ILE A 193 18.07 6.26 -0.31
CA ILE A 193 18.43 5.35 0.79
C ILE A 193 17.35 5.35 1.89
N CYS A 194 16.90 6.54 2.29
CA CYS A 194 15.85 6.70 3.30
C CYS A 194 14.55 5.98 2.89
N ILE A 195 14.10 6.19 1.65
CA ILE A 195 12.90 5.54 1.13
C ILE A 195 13.05 4.01 1.11
N VAL A 196 14.17 3.49 0.61
CA VAL A 196 14.40 2.03 0.56
C VAL A 196 14.38 1.42 1.96
N LYS A 197 14.98 2.10 2.95
CA LYS A 197 14.95 1.67 4.35
C LYS A 197 13.54 1.72 4.95
N LEU A 198 12.81 2.80 4.71
CA LEU A 198 11.43 2.98 5.18
C LEU A 198 10.48 1.94 4.57
N VAL A 199 10.59 1.68 3.26
CA VAL A 199 9.78 0.66 2.58
C VAL A 199 10.11 -0.73 3.12
N SER A 200 11.38 -1.04 3.39
CA SER A 200 11.76 -2.32 3.99
C SER A 200 11.12 -2.48 5.37
N PHE A 201 11.23 -1.46 6.22
CA PHE A 201 10.64 -1.45 7.55
C PHE A 201 9.11 -1.61 7.54
N LEU A 202 8.41 -0.94 6.62
CA LEU A 202 6.95 -1.08 6.47
C LEU A 202 6.54 -2.48 6.02
N LEU A 203 7.30 -3.09 5.11
CA LEU A 203 7.03 -4.47 4.68
C LEU A 203 7.26 -5.46 5.82
N ASP A 204 8.30 -5.26 6.62
CA ASP A 204 8.59 -6.12 7.77
C ASP A 204 7.47 -6.04 8.84
N ILE A 205 6.96 -4.84 9.13
CA ILE A 205 5.80 -4.65 10.02
C ILE A 205 4.55 -5.31 9.46
N LEU A 206 4.31 -5.16 8.16
CA LEU A 206 3.12 -5.73 7.52
C LEU A 206 3.14 -7.26 7.58
N GLU A 207 4.30 -7.87 7.32
CA GLU A 207 4.47 -9.32 7.40
C GLU A 207 4.29 -9.84 8.83
N ASN A 208 4.88 -9.16 9.82
CA ASN A 208 4.77 -9.57 11.23
C ASN A 208 3.32 -9.47 11.77
N ASN A 209 2.62 -8.38 11.44
CA ASN A 209 1.21 -8.21 11.81
C ASN A 209 0.32 -9.26 11.14
N ASN A 210 0.63 -9.62 9.89
CA ASN A 210 -0.12 -10.62 9.16
C ASN A 210 0.03 -12.02 9.79
N GLN A 211 1.24 -12.38 10.22
CA GLN A 211 1.51 -13.64 10.92
C GLN A 211 0.76 -13.69 12.27
N THR A 212 0.84 -12.61 13.06
CA THR A 212 0.15 -12.54 14.35
C THR A 212 -1.37 -12.69 14.19
N LEU A 213 -1.96 -12.02 13.19
CA LEU A 213 -3.38 -12.11 12.91
C LEU A 213 -3.80 -13.52 12.47
N ALA A 214 -2.97 -14.19 11.65
CA ALA A 214 -3.21 -15.56 11.23
C ALA A 214 -3.19 -16.53 12.43
N ASP A 215 -2.26 -16.35 13.37
CA ASP A 215 -2.17 -17.15 14.58
C ASP A 215 -3.37 -16.95 15.52
N GLU A 216 -3.80 -15.70 15.73
CA GLU A 216 -5.00 -15.40 16.53
C GLU A 216 -6.27 -16.05 15.94
N LEU A 217 -6.42 -16.01 14.61
CA LEU A 217 -7.55 -16.65 13.93
C LEU A 217 -7.53 -18.18 14.12
N ASN A 218 -6.38 -18.82 13.96
CA ASN A 218 -6.23 -20.26 14.17
C ASN A 218 -6.56 -20.68 15.62
N GLN A 219 -6.14 -19.87 16.60
CA GLN A 219 -6.46 -20.13 18.02
C GLN A 219 -7.97 -20.02 18.29
N ARG A 220 -8.64 -19.02 17.71
CA ARG A 220 -10.10 -18.86 17.84
C ARG A 220 -10.85 -20.01 17.18
N GLU A 221 -10.45 -20.42 15.98
CA GLU A 221 -11.07 -21.55 15.28
C GLU A 221 -10.93 -22.84 16.08
N THR A 222 -9.74 -23.11 16.61
CA THR A 222 -9.48 -24.29 17.46
C THR A 222 -10.33 -24.26 18.73
N SER A 223 -10.51 -23.09 19.34
CA SER A 223 -11.33 -22.93 20.54
C SER A 223 -12.82 -23.12 20.26
N LEU A 224 -13.32 -22.63 19.12
CA LEU A 224 -14.70 -22.84 18.69
C LEU A 224 -14.98 -24.33 18.43
N LEU A 225 -14.06 -25.04 17.74
CA LEU A 225 -14.21 -26.48 17.51
C LEU A 225 -14.23 -27.27 18.82
N LYS A 226 -13.42 -26.89 19.82
CA LYS A 226 -13.46 -27.51 21.15
C LYS A 226 -14.79 -27.27 21.85
N ASN A 227 -15.31 -26.04 21.82
CA ASN A 227 -16.61 -25.71 22.40
C ASN A 227 -17.75 -26.46 21.72
N ASP A 228 -17.75 -26.56 20.39
CA ASP A 228 -18.78 -27.29 19.64
C ASP A 228 -18.78 -28.79 19.96
N ARG A 229 -17.58 -29.38 20.12
CA ARG A 229 -17.44 -30.76 20.62
C ARG A 229 -17.97 -30.93 22.04
N LEU A 230 -17.71 -29.97 22.93
CA LEU A 230 -18.22 -30.01 24.31
C LEU A 230 -19.74 -29.88 24.35
N VAL A 231 -20.34 -29.00 23.54
CA VAL A 231 -21.79 -28.86 23.41
C VAL A 231 -22.40 -30.15 22.87
N THR A 232 -21.79 -30.73 21.82
CA THR A 232 -22.23 -32.01 21.26
C THR A 232 -22.17 -33.13 22.30
N LEU A 233 -21.06 -33.22 23.05
CA LEU A 233 -20.89 -34.18 24.14
C LEU A 233 -21.92 -33.96 25.25
N GLY A 234 -22.21 -32.70 25.61
CA GLY A 234 -23.22 -32.33 26.59
C GLY A 234 -24.63 -32.75 26.16
N ASN A 235 -25.01 -32.52 24.90
CA ASN A 235 -26.28 -32.98 24.35
C ASN A 235 -26.38 -34.51 24.36
N LEU A 236 -25.30 -35.20 24.00
CA LEU A 236 -25.26 -36.66 23.98
C LEU A 236 -25.38 -37.22 25.41
N ALA A 237 -24.67 -36.64 26.37
CA ALA A 237 -24.76 -37.00 27.78
C ALA A 237 -26.17 -36.73 28.36
N ALA A 238 -26.81 -35.61 28.00
CA ALA A 238 -28.18 -35.30 28.41
C ALA A 238 -29.18 -36.31 27.84
N ASN A 239 -29.04 -36.68 26.56
CA ASN A 239 -29.88 -37.71 25.93
C ASN A 239 -29.68 -39.08 26.59
N VAL A 240 -28.42 -39.49 26.85
CA VAL A 240 -28.12 -40.74 27.56
C VAL A 240 -28.70 -40.73 28.98
N ALA A 241 -28.56 -39.62 29.71
CA ALA A 241 -29.15 -39.49 31.05
C ALA A 241 -30.69 -39.60 31.00
N HIS A 242 -31.33 -39.02 29.97
CA HIS A 242 -32.76 -39.14 29.77
C HIS A 242 -33.18 -40.58 29.47
N GLU A 243 -32.45 -41.26 28.57
CA GLU A 243 -32.70 -42.67 28.23
C GLU A 243 -32.42 -43.64 29.39
N ILE A 244 -31.49 -43.33 30.30
CA ILE A 244 -31.24 -44.11 31.53
C ILE A 244 -32.30 -43.84 32.60
N ASN A 245 -32.74 -42.60 32.76
CA ASN A 245 -33.78 -42.27 33.74
C ASN A 245 -35.12 -42.94 33.42
N ASN A 246 -35.42 -43.18 32.14
CA ASN A 246 -36.66 -43.85 31.71
C ASN A 246 -36.85 -45.26 32.30
N PRO A 247 -35.92 -46.23 32.14
CA PRO A 247 -36.03 -47.54 32.76
C PRO A 247 -35.92 -47.47 34.29
N LEU A 248 -35.14 -46.53 34.84
CA LEU A 248 -35.03 -46.33 36.29
C LEU A 248 -36.37 -45.92 36.91
N ALA A 249 -37.10 -45.02 36.26
CA ALA A 249 -38.46 -44.65 36.64
C ALA A 249 -39.42 -45.85 36.54
N GLY A 250 -39.28 -46.68 35.50
CA GLY A 250 -40.03 -47.92 35.35
C GLY A 250 -39.76 -48.94 36.46
N ILE A 251 -38.48 -49.19 36.79
CA ILE A 251 -38.09 -50.09 37.89
C ILE A 251 -38.61 -49.56 39.23
N LYS A 252 -38.46 -48.26 39.48
CA LYS A 252 -38.98 -47.62 40.71
C LYS A 252 -40.49 -47.81 40.83
N SER A 253 -41.24 -47.52 39.76
CA SER A 253 -42.71 -47.70 39.75
C SER A 253 -43.11 -49.15 39.98
N MET A 254 -42.39 -50.11 39.41
CA MET A 254 -42.64 -51.53 39.64
C MET A 254 -42.35 -51.92 41.10
N ASN A 255 -41.26 -51.42 41.68
CA ASN A 255 -40.93 -51.67 43.09
C ASN A 255 -41.98 -51.06 44.03
N GLU A 256 -42.43 -49.84 43.74
CA GLU A 256 -43.52 -49.19 44.50
C GLU A 256 -44.81 -50.01 44.42
N PHE A 257 -45.17 -50.50 43.23
CA PHE A 257 -46.33 -51.38 43.05
C PHE A 257 -46.22 -52.68 43.86
N LEU A 258 -45.07 -53.37 43.79
CA LEU A 258 -44.84 -54.61 44.56
C LEU A 258 -44.89 -54.38 46.06
N LEU A 259 -44.33 -53.26 46.55
CA LEU A 259 -44.41 -52.86 47.95
C LEU A 259 -45.86 -52.60 48.38
N GLU A 260 -46.66 -51.93 47.55
CA GLU A 260 -48.07 -51.67 47.81
C GLU A 260 -48.90 -52.96 47.86
N GLU A 261 -48.61 -53.90 46.96
CA GLU A 261 -49.23 -55.22 46.92
C GLU A 261 -48.85 -56.07 48.15
N GLU A 262 -47.58 -56.03 48.57
CA GLU A 262 -47.11 -56.71 49.78
C GLU A 262 -47.75 -56.12 51.05
N ILE A 263 -47.83 -54.79 51.17
CA ILE A 263 -48.50 -54.11 52.28
C ILE A 263 -49.98 -54.46 52.33
N SER A 264 -50.68 -54.41 51.19
CA SER A 264 -52.11 -54.74 51.13
C SER A 264 -52.38 -56.21 51.46
N PHE A 265 -51.52 -57.13 51.02
CA PHE A 265 -51.57 -58.54 51.42
C PHE A 265 -51.40 -58.72 52.93
N LEU A 266 -50.41 -58.07 53.54
CA LEU A 266 -50.17 -58.14 54.99
C LEU A 266 -51.32 -57.54 55.79
N VAL A 267 -51.88 -56.40 55.37
CA VAL A 267 -53.04 -55.77 56.02
C VAL A 267 -54.29 -56.65 55.90
N GLY A 268 -54.54 -57.23 54.73
CA GLY A 268 -55.66 -58.16 54.52
C GLY A 268 -55.56 -59.40 55.42
N LYS A 269 -54.33 -59.91 55.63
CA LYS A 269 -54.08 -61.05 56.51
C LYS A 269 -54.37 -60.73 57.99
N ILE A 270 -54.08 -59.51 58.44
CA ILE A 270 -54.35 -59.03 59.80
C ILE A 270 -55.85 -58.85 60.06
N GLN A 271 -56.65 -58.50 59.04
CA GLN A 271 -58.11 -58.36 59.19
C GLN A 271 -58.87 -59.70 59.14
N SER A 272 -58.23 -60.77 58.67
CA SER A 272 -58.82 -62.10 58.52
C SER A 272 -58.48 -63.10 59.66
N GLY A 273 -57.71 -62.67 60.66
CA GLY A 273 -57.38 -63.44 61.86
C GLY A 273 -57.93 -62.78 63.11
#